data_AF-A0A2B9Q2K8-F1
#
_entry.id   AF-A0A2B9Q2K8-F1
#
_cell.length_a   1.000
_cell.length_b   1.000
_cell.length_c   1.000
_cell.angle_alpha   90.00
_cell.angle_beta   90.00
_cell.angle_gamma   90.00
#
_symmetry.space_group_name_H-M   'P 1'
#
loop_
_entity.id
_entity.type
_entity.pdbx_description
1 polymer ?
#
loop_
_entity_poly.entity_id
_entity_poly.type
_entity_poly.pdbx_seq_one_letter_code
_entity_poly.pdbx_strand_id
1 'polypeptide(L)'
;MTERVVVVVFVENSRQMESQFKLFKLMMGDNVQNAHLSKNTAFIESDKFHIGFHILGIHSRGMRAHYVINLVQNEYMHRNFALPLTNVHSFLKDDPKWAELF
;
A
#
# COMPACT_ATOMS: atom_id res chain seq x y z
N MET A 1 -7.60 -6.81 -18.16
CA MET A 1 -7.39 -5.85 -17.06
C MET A 1 -5.94 -6.03 -16.63
N THR A 2 -5.09 -5.02 -16.74
CA THR A 2 -3.67 -5.16 -16.39
C THR A 2 -3.56 -5.34 -14.88
N GLU A 3 -2.96 -6.43 -14.42
CA GLU A 3 -2.71 -6.63 -12.99
C GLU A 3 -1.74 -5.55 -12.48
N ARG A 4 -2.18 -4.80 -11.47
CA ARG A 4 -1.39 -3.80 -10.75
C ARG A 4 -0.94 -4.39 -9.42
N VAL A 5 0.28 -4.07 -9.01
CA VAL A 5 0.78 -4.37 -7.67
C VAL A 5 0.00 -3.53 -6.66
N VAL A 6 -0.72 -4.22 -5.79
CA VAL A 6 -1.49 -3.61 -4.70
C VAL A 6 -0.60 -3.42 -3.47
N VAL A 7 -0.40 -2.16 -3.08
CA VAL A 7 0.29 -1.75 -1.87
C VAL A 7 -0.73 -1.15 -0.91
N VAL A 8 -0.71 -1.60 0.34
CA VAL A 8 -1.55 -1.05 1.41
C VAL A 8 -0.67 -0.30 2.39
N VAL A 9 -0.99 0.97 2.62
CA VAL A 9 -0.35 1.83 3.61
C VAL A 9 -1.29 2.02 4.79
N PHE A 10 -0.90 1.51 5.95
CA PHE A 10 -1.65 1.73 7.19
C PHE A 10 -1.17 2.99 7.90
N VAL A 11 -2.12 3.82 8.28
CA VAL A 11 -1.92 5.08 9.01
C VAL A 11 -2.79 5.12 10.25
N GLU A 12 -2.44 5.95 11.21
CA GLU A 12 -3.10 6.05 12.51
C GLU A 12 -4.37 6.90 12.45
N ASN A 13 -4.39 7.94 11.62
CA ASN A 13 -5.50 8.88 11.52
C ASN A 13 -5.50 9.61 10.16
N SER A 14 -6.58 10.37 9.90
CA SER A 14 -6.77 11.11 8.64
C SER A 14 -5.69 12.16 8.37
N ARG A 15 -5.13 12.79 9.42
CA ARG A 15 -4.03 13.75 9.27
C ARG A 15 -2.77 13.07 8.77
N GLN A 16 -2.42 11.92 9.34
CA GLN A 16 -1.29 11.12 8.86
C GLN A 16 -1.57 10.61 7.44
N MET A 17 -2.79 10.15 7.14
CA MET A 17 -3.21 9.75 5.79
C MET A 17 -2.93 10.83 4.75
N GLU A 18 -3.40 12.06 5.00
CA GLU A 18 -3.21 13.19 4.09
C GLU A 18 -1.73 13.52 3.89
N SER A 19 -0.95 13.55 4.97
CA SER A 19 0.48 13.84 4.90
C SER A 19 1.24 12.80 4.08
N GLN A 20 0.95 11.52 4.32
CA GLN A 20 1.63 10.41 3.65
C GLN A 20 1.20 10.28 2.19
N PHE A 21 -0.09 10.49 1.90
CA PHE A 21 -0.58 10.57 0.53
C PHE A 21 0.16 11.65 -0.27
N LYS A 22 0.31 12.86 0.28
CA LYS A 22 1.02 13.96 -0.39
C LYS A 22 2.49 13.60 -0.65
N LEU A 23 3.15 12.98 0.33
CA LEU A 23 4.55 12.53 0.20
C LEU A 23 4.70 11.48 -0.91
N PHE A 24 3.87 10.44 -0.90
CA PHE A 24 3.93 9.37 -1.90
C PHE A 24 3.58 9.90 -3.30
N LYS A 25 2.58 10.76 -3.40
CA LYS A 25 2.22 11.42 -4.67
C LYS A 25 3.39 12.23 -5.21
N LEU A 26 4.10 12.98 -4.35
CA LEU A 26 5.30 13.72 -4.72
C LEU A 26 6.42 12.77 -5.19
N MET A 27 6.69 11.69 -4.46
CA MET A 27 7.72 10.72 -4.80
C MET A 27 7.46 9.99 -6.13
N MET A 28 6.18 9.71 -6.42
CA MET A 28 5.81 9.05 -7.67
C MET A 28 5.84 9.98 -8.89
N GLY A 29 5.72 11.30 -8.67
CA GLY A 29 5.84 12.31 -9.70
C GLY A 29 4.92 12.07 -10.90
N ASP A 30 5.50 12.07 -12.10
CA ASP A 30 4.78 11.94 -13.37
C ASP A 30 4.21 10.53 -13.60
N ASN A 31 4.57 9.53 -12.78
CA ASN A 31 4.04 8.17 -12.89
C ASN A 31 2.60 8.04 -12.34
N VAL A 32 2.07 9.10 -11.73
CA VAL A 32 0.70 9.10 -11.19
C VAL A 32 -0.31 9.27 -12.32
N GLN A 33 -1.11 8.23 -12.58
CA GLN A 33 -2.21 8.27 -13.54
C GLN A 33 -3.52 8.73 -12.92
N ASN A 34 -3.76 8.32 -11.67
CA ASN A 34 -4.95 8.70 -10.92
C ASN A 34 -4.60 8.84 -9.44
N ALA A 35 -5.23 9.77 -8.76
CA ALA A 35 -5.06 9.93 -7.32
C ALA A 35 -6.32 10.50 -6.69
N HIS A 36 -6.72 9.93 -5.56
CA HIS A 36 -7.88 10.36 -4.81
C HIS A 36 -7.50 10.59 -3.35
N LEU A 37 -7.99 11.69 -2.79
CA LEU A 37 -7.84 12.02 -1.38
C LEU A 37 -9.17 12.57 -0.85
N SER A 38 -9.71 11.92 0.16
CA SER A 38 -10.86 12.36 0.92
C SER A 38 -10.61 12.14 2.41
N LYS A 39 -11.56 12.54 3.25
CA LYS A 39 -11.46 12.40 4.72
C LYS A 39 -11.23 10.94 5.17
N ASN A 40 -11.82 9.97 4.45
CA ASN A 40 -11.86 8.57 4.87
C ASN A 40 -11.16 7.62 3.89
N THR A 41 -10.84 8.09 2.68
CA THR A 41 -10.32 7.25 1.61
C THR A 41 -9.23 8.00 0.87
N ALA A 42 -8.07 7.36 0.66
CA ALA A 42 -7.05 7.88 -0.23
C ALA A 42 -6.37 6.76 -1.00
N PHE A 43 -6.06 7.00 -2.28
CA PHE A 43 -5.31 6.06 -3.11
C PHE A 43 -4.55 6.77 -4.24
N ILE A 44 -3.46 6.14 -4.69
CA ILE A 44 -2.67 6.57 -5.84
C ILE A 44 -2.56 5.40 -6.81
N GLU A 45 -2.77 5.64 -8.10
CA GLU A 45 -2.63 4.63 -9.14
C GLU A 45 -1.64 5.07 -10.22
N SER A 46 -0.96 4.07 -10.74
CA SER A 46 -0.10 4.14 -11.93
C SER A 46 -0.43 2.98 -12.87
N ASP A 47 0.33 2.83 -13.94
CA ASP A 47 0.30 1.65 -14.80
C ASP A 47 0.72 0.37 -14.06
N LYS A 48 1.63 0.49 -13.08
CA LYS A 48 2.22 -0.65 -12.34
C LYS A 48 1.62 -0.88 -10.96
N PHE A 49 1.18 0.18 -10.26
CA PHE A 49 0.84 0.13 -8.84
C PHE A 49 -0.55 0.70 -8.54
N HIS A 50 -1.20 0.13 -7.53
CA HIS A 50 -2.31 0.72 -6.80
C HIS A 50 -1.91 0.81 -5.32
N ILE A 51 -1.80 2.03 -4.79
CA ILE A 51 -1.42 2.30 -3.40
C ILE A 51 -2.65 2.81 -2.66
N GLY A 52 -3.21 1.98 -1.77
CA GLY A 52 -4.33 2.35 -0.91
C GLY A 52 -3.86 2.79 0.47
N PHE A 53 -4.40 3.89 0.98
CA PHE A 53 -4.11 4.36 2.34
C PHE A 53 -5.32 4.10 3.24
N HIS A 54 -5.09 3.45 4.37
CA HIS A 54 -6.14 3.00 5.27
C HIS A 54 -5.81 3.36 6.71
N ILE A 55 -6.77 3.95 7.42
CA ILE A 55 -6.66 4.10 8.88
C ILE A 55 -6.74 2.71 9.49
N LEU A 56 -5.71 2.31 10.24
CA LEU A 56 -5.63 0.96 10.79
C LEU A 56 -6.77 0.71 11.77
N GLY A 57 -7.51 -0.37 11.56
CA GLY A 57 -8.61 -0.77 12.44
C GLY A 57 -9.03 -2.22 12.23
N ILE A 58 -10.11 -2.66 12.87
CA ILE A 58 -10.61 -4.05 12.76
C ILE A 58 -10.87 -4.45 11.30
N HIS A 59 -11.35 -3.52 10.48
CA HIS A 59 -11.62 -3.72 9.06
C HIS A 59 -10.36 -4.01 8.22
N SER A 60 -9.16 -3.76 8.78
CA SER A 60 -7.88 -4.06 8.15
C SER A 60 -7.49 -5.56 8.24
N ARG A 61 -8.20 -6.35 9.06
CA ARG A 61 -7.92 -7.79 9.20
C ARG A 61 -8.27 -8.53 7.91
N GLY A 62 -7.33 -9.33 7.39
CA GLY A 62 -7.54 -10.14 6.19
C GLY A 62 -7.52 -9.34 4.89
N MET A 63 -7.12 -8.07 4.92
CA MET A 63 -6.90 -7.27 3.72
C MET A 63 -5.81 -7.91 2.85
N ARG A 64 -6.12 -8.10 1.56
CA ARG A 64 -5.20 -8.69 0.60
C ARG A 64 -4.43 -7.60 -0.11
N ALA A 65 -3.12 -7.65 0.01
CA ALA A 65 -2.19 -6.77 -0.68
C ALA A 65 -0.92 -7.56 -1.02
N HIS A 66 -0.21 -7.12 -2.04
CA HIS A 66 1.11 -7.67 -2.38
C HIS A 66 2.14 -7.15 -1.37
N TYR A 67 2.02 -5.87 -0.99
CA TYR A 67 2.88 -5.23 0.01
C TYR A 67 2.07 -4.46 1.03
N VAL A 68 2.57 -4.45 2.26
CA VAL A 68 2.01 -3.68 3.37
C VAL A 68 3.09 -2.77 3.94
N ILE A 69 2.79 -1.48 4.02
CA ILE A 69 3.60 -0.48 4.72
C ILE A 69 2.81 -0.06 5.96
N ASN A 70 3.26 -0.48 7.14
CA ASN A 70 2.61 -0.14 8.40
C ASN A 70 3.31 1.06 9.04
N LEU A 71 2.67 2.23 9.02
CA LEU A 71 3.18 3.47 9.64
C LEU A 71 2.64 3.71 11.05
N VAL A 72 1.87 2.76 11.60
CA VAL A 72 1.30 2.88 12.95
C VAL A 72 2.30 2.36 13.98
N GLN A 73 2.68 3.22 14.92
CA GLN A 73 3.60 2.89 16.01
C GLN A 73 2.86 2.25 17.20
N ASN A 74 2.31 1.06 16.99
CA ASN A 74 1.69 0.29 18.07
C ASN A 74 2.20 -1.15 18.03
N GLU A 75 2.98 -1.56 19.03
CA GLU A 75 3.57 -2.90 19.11
C GLU A 75 2.53 -4.03 19.12
N TYR A 76 1.39 -3.81 19.77
CA TYR A 76 0.29 -4.78 19.79
C TYR A 76 -0.33 -4.92 18.39
N MET A 77 -0.53 -3.82 17.70
CA MET A 77 -1.13 -3.84 16.35
C MET A 77 -0.12 -4.32 15.29
N HIS A 78 1.17 -4.00 15.44
CA HIS A 78 2.24 -4.47 14.57
C HIS A 78 2.33 -6.01 14.55
N ARG A 79 2.10 -6.67 15.70
CA ARG A 79 2.09 -8.13 15.81
C ARG A 79 0.82 -8.79 15.28
N ASN A 80 -0.32 -8.07 15.32
CA ASN A 80 -1.65 -8.64 15.05
C ASN A 80 -2.28 -8.22 13.72
N PHE A 81 -1.74 -7.20 13.06
CA PHE A 81 -2.30 -6.66 11.82
C PHE A 81 -1.28 -6.69 10.68
N ALA A 82 -1.77 -7.23 9.57
CA ALA A 82 -1.15 -7.26 8.26
C ALA A 82 0.31 -7.75 8.25
N LEU A 83 0.45 -9.05 8.52
CA LEU A 83 1.58 -9.81 7.99
C LEU A 83 1.41 -9.89 6.47
N PRO A 84 2.47 -9.68 5.66
CA PRO A 84 2.40 -9.94 4.23
C PRO A 84 1.93 -11.38 4.03
N LEU A 85 0.80 -11.53 3.34
CA LEU A 85 0.30 -12.85 2.98
C LEU A 85 1.23 -13.40 1.90
N THR A 86 1.95 -14.45 2.28
CA THR A 86 2.75 -15.34 1.44
C THR A 86 4.00 -14.74 0.78
N ASN A 87 5.07 -15.52 0.76
CA ASN A 87 6.34 -15.23 0.07
C ASN A 87 6.12 -14.78 -1.38
N VAL A 88 6.02 -13.47 -1.57
CA VAL A 88 5.95 -12.83 -2.89
C VAL A 88 7.22 -13.17 -3.69
N HIS A 89 8.36 -13.33 -3.01
CA HIS A 89 9.63 -13.76 -3.58
C HIS A 89 9.51 -15.04 -4.43
N SER A 90 8.77 -16.06 -3.97
CA SER A 90 8.63 -17.30 -4.74
C SER A 90 7.74 -17.18 -5.98
N PHE A 91 6.85 -16.19 -6.05
CA PHE A 91 5.95 -15.97 -7.19
C PHE A 91 6.47 -14.93 -8.17
N LEU A 92 7.21 -13.91 -7.70
CA LEU A 92 7.68 -12.80 -8.53
C LEU A 92 9.10 -12.97 -9.06
N LYS A 93 9.94 -13.82 -8.46
CA LYS A 93 11.31 -14.06 -8.95
C LYS A 93 11.33 -14.65 -10.37
N ASP A 94 10.29 -15.41 -10.71
CA ASP A 94 10.16 -16.10 -11.99
C ASP A 94 9.30 -15.30 -12.98
N ASP A 95 8.74 -14.15 -12.56
CA ASP A 95 7.99 -13.24 -13.43
C ASP A 95 8.95 -12.24 -14.08
N PRO A 96 9.14 -12.27 -15.42
CA PRO A 96 10.06 -11.39 -16.12
C PRO A 96 9.79 -9.90 -15.92
N LYS A 97 8.54 -9.52 -15.59
CA LYS A 97 8.14 -8.13 -15.34
C LYS A 97 8.59 -7.61 -13.98
N TRP A 98 8.77 -8.50 -13.00
CA TRP A 98 9.03 -8.14 -11.61
C TRP A 98 10.37 -8.66 -11.07
N ALA A 99 11.08 -9.48 -11.85
CA ALA A 99 12.40 -10.00 -11.51
C ALA A 99 13.44 -8.90 -11.25
N GLU A 100 13.32 -7.71 -11.86
CA GLU A 100 14.26 -6.60 -11.68
C GLU A 100 14.22 -5.93 -10.29
N LEU A 101 13.19 -6.24 -9.48
CA LEU A 101 13.04 -5.70 -8.13
C LEU A 101 13.75 -6.55 -7.05
N PHE A 102 14.39 -7.65 -7.44
CA PHE A 102 15.05 -8.64 -6.58
C PHE A 102 16.42 -9.05 -7.14
#